data_AF-A0A659UJI6-F1
#
_entry.id   AF-A0A659UJI6-F1
#
_cell.length_a   1.000
_cell.length_b   1.000
_cell.length_c   1.000
_cell.angle_alpha   90.00
_cell.angle_beta   90.00
_cell.angle_gamma   90.00
#
_symmetry.space_group_name_H-M   'P 1'
#
loop_
_entity.id
_entity.type
_entity.pdbx_description
1 polymer ?
#
loop_
_entity_poly.entity_id
_entity_poly.type
_entity_poly.pdbx_seq_one_letter_code
_entity_poly.pdbx_strand_id
1 'polypeptide(L)' 'MKTVFVLNGPNLNALGKREPGIYGGKTLAAIADDCKQAGKALGIEIDFRQSNHEGDLIDWIQEAGDKAAGIVINP' A
#
# COMPACT_ATOMS: atom_id res chain seq x y z
N MET A 1 -4.99 17.04 -7.25
CA MET A 1 -5.66 16.04 -6.38
C MET A 1 -4.73 15.78 -5.21
N LYS A 2 -5.21 15.55 -3.98
CA LYS A 2 -4.31 15.21 -2.86
C LYS A 2 -3.90 13.74 -2.99
N THR A 3 -2.62 13.43 -2.80
CA THR A 3 -2.11 12.06 -2.89
C THR A 3 -1.87 11.48 -1.49
N VAL A 4 -2.27 10.23 -1.25
CA VAL A 4 -1.91 9.47 -0.05
C VAL A 4 -1.06 8.29 -0.46
N PHE A 5 0.08 8.13 0.22
CA PHE A 5 0.96 6.99 0.00
C PHE A 5 0.51 5.84 0.90
N VAL A 6 0.35 4.65 0.32
CA VAL A 6 0.04 3.42 1.04
C VAL A 6 1.25 2.49 0.88
N LEU A 7 2.07 2.40 1.93
CA LEU A 7 3.35 1.71 1.92
C LEU A 7 3.23 0.37 2.66
N ASN A 8 3.68 -0.70 2.02
CA ASN A 8 3.59 -2.06 2.53
C ASN A 8 4.99 -2.65 2.65
N GLY A 9 5.29 -3.18 3.83
CA GLY A 9 6.58 -3.75 4.15
C GLY A 9 6.79 -5.18 3.66
N PRO A 10 7.82 -5.85 4.20
CA PRO A 10 8.26 -7.14 3.71
C PRO A 10 7.21 -8.24 3.83
N ASN A 11 7.27 -9.21 2.91
CA ASN A 11 6.42 -10.41 2.82
C ASN A 11 4.95 -10.16 2.48
N LEU A 12 4.45 -8.93 2.45
CA LEU A 12 3.05 -8.66 2.10
C LEU A 12 2.72 -9.01 0.64
N ASN A 13 3.72 -9.10 -0.24
CA ASN A 13 3.59 -9.66 -1.59
C ASN A 13 3.24 -11.16 -1.61
N ALA A 14 3.30 -11.85 -0.46
CA ALA A 14 2.88 -13.24 -0.30
C ALA A 14 1.40 -13.40 0.10
N LEU A 15 0.67 -12.32 0.39
CA LEU A 15 -0.76 -12.37 0.70
C LEU A 15 -1.56 -13.08 -0.41
N GLY A 16 -2.49 -13.93 0.02
CA GLY A 16 -3.32 -14.76 -0.87
C GLY A 16 -2.62 -15.98 -1.48
N LYS A 17 -1.32 -16.21 -1.22
CA LYS A 17 -0.58 -17.37 -1.76
C LYS A 17 -0.49 -18.58 -0.83
N ARG A 18 -0.75 -18.41 0.49
CA ARG A 18 -0.69 -19.49 1.48
C ARG A 18 -2.08 -19.83 2.01
N GLU A 19 -2.44 -21.11 1.92
CA GLU A 19 -3.60 -21.74 2.56
C GLU A 19 -4.85 -20.84 2.66
N PRO A 20 -5.49 -20.51 1.52
CA PRO A 20 -6.58 -19.53 1.45
C PRO A 20 -7.79 -19.85 2.34
N GLY A 21 -7.96 -21.12 2.75
CA GLY A 21 -9.00 -21.54 3.69
C GLY A 21 -8.80 -21.08 5.14
N ILE A 22 -7.58 -20.69 5.54
CA ILE A 22 -7.24 -20.25 6.90
C ILE A 22 -6.99 -18.74 6.96
N TYR A 23 -6.30 -18.18 5.97
CA TYR A 23 -5.81 -16.79 5.99
C TYR A 23 -6.61 -15.80 5.12
N GLY A 24 -7.64 -16.30 4.43
CA GLY A 24 -8.36 -15.53 3.43
C GLY A 24 -7.58 -15.43 2.11
N GLY A 25 -8.31 -15.46 0.98
CA GLY A 25 -7.71 -15.48 -0.35
C GLY A 25 -7.32 -14.12 -0.93
N LYS A 26 -7.44 -13.03 -0.16
CA LYS A 26 -7.26 -11.68 -0.70
C LYS A 26 -5.79 -11.37 -0.90
N THR A 27 -5.43 -11.03 -2.14
CA THR A 27 -4.06 -10.68 -2.52
C THR A 27 -3.77 -9.21 -2.20
N LEU A 28 -2.48 -8.87 -2.12
CA LEU A 28 -2.08 -7.46 -1.97
C LEU A 28 -2.55 -6.59 -3.14
N ALA A 29 -2.61 -7.14 -4.36
CA ALA A 29 -3.15 -6.45 -5.52
C ALA A 29 -4.64 -6.11 -5.36
N ALA A 30 -5.44 -7.06 -4.86
CA ALA A 30 -6.85 -6.80 -4.58
C ALA A 30 -7.04 -5.72 -3.50
N ILE A 31 -6.19 -5.70 -2.48
CA ILE A 31 -6.19 -4.63 -1.47
C ILE A 31 -5.81 -3.28 -2.10
N ALA A 32 -4.83 -3.26 -3.01
CA ALA A 32 -4.45 -2.03 -3.72
C ALA A 32 -5.61 -1.46 -4.55
N ASP A 33 -6.39 -2.32 -5.20
CA ASP A 33 -7.57 -1.90 -5.96
C ASP A 33 -8.68 -1.34 -5.07
N ASP A 34 -8.88 -1.92 -3.89
CA ASP A 34 -9.83 -1.36 -2.91
C ASP A 34 -9.38 0.01 -2.40
N CYS A 35 -8.09 0.17 -2.08
CA CYS A 35 -7.54 1.45 -1.66
C CYS A 35 -7.76 2.50 -2.76
N LYS A 36 -7.44 2.17 -4.02
CA LYS A 36 -7.64 3.08 -5.16
C LYS A 36 -9.12 3.44 -5.38
N GLN A 37 -10.03 2.48 -5.22
CA GLN A 37 -11.47 2.74 -5.30
C GLN A 37 -11.95 3.67 -4.18
N ALA A 38 -11.53 3.42 -2.94
CA ALA A 38 -11.83 4.29 -1.81
C ALA A 38 -11.27 5.70 -2.01
N GLY A 39 -10.01 5.82 -2.46
CA GLY A 39 -9.39 7.09 -2.81
C GLY A 39 -10.19 7.84 -3.88
N LYS A 40 -10.58 7.17 -4.96
CA LYS A 40 -11.40 7.76 -6.03
C LYS A 40 -12.74 8.29 -5.49
N ALA A 41 -13.42 7.54 -4.62
CA ALA A 41 -14.67 7.96 -3.99
C ALA A 41 -14.50 9.21 -3.11
N LEU A 42 -13.31 9.41 -2.54
CA LEU A 42 -12.95 10.55 -1.69
C LEU A 42 -12.27 11.70 -2.44
N GLY A 43 -12.04 11.57 -3.76
CA GLY A 43 -11.27 12.55 -4.54
C GLY A 43 -9.79 12.62 -4.16
N ILE A 44 -9.22 11.50 -3.72
CA ILE A 44 -7.82 11.32 -3.29
C ILE A 44 -7.12 10.36 -4.26
N GLU A 45 -5.89 10.68 -4.64
CA GLU A 45 -5.03 9.78 -5.38
C GLU A 45 -4.31 8.82 -4.43
N ILE A 46 -4.24 7.54 -4.79
CA ILE A 46 -3.54 6.54 -3.99
C ILE A 46 -2.28 6.11 -4.72
N ASP A 47 -1.13 6.37 -4.09
CA ASP A 47 0.15 5.81 -4.48
C ASP A 47 0.41 4.57 -3.61
N PHE A 48 0.22 3.38 -4.19
CA PHE A 48 0.30 2.11 -3.46
C PHE A 48 1.59 1.39 -3.81
N ARG A 49 2.45 1.17 -2.82
CA ARG A 49 3.78 0.56 -3.00
C ARG A 49 4.03 -0.56 -1.99
N GLN A 50 4.90 -1.48 -2.36
CA GLN A 50 5.38 -2.55 -1.48
C GLN A 50 6.85 -2.79 -1.72
N SER A 51 7.63 -2.99 -0.66
CA SER A 51 9.01 -3.49 -0.77
C SER A 51 9.37 -4.46 0.35
N ASN A 52 10.31 -5.36 0.03
CA ASN A 52 10.99 -6.20 1.02
C ASN A 52 12.28 -5.56 1.55
N HIS A 53 12.64 -4.39 1.04
CA HIS A 53 13.85 -3.66 1.44
C HIS A 53 13.46 -2.44 2.27
N GLU A 54 14.03 -2.36 3.47
CA GLU A 54 13.80 -1.23 4.37
C GLU A 54 14.21 0.11 3.74
N GLY A 55 15.30 0.13 2.97
CA GLY A 55 15.78 1.31 2.25
C GLY A 55 14.71 1.93 1.35
N ASP A 56 14.01 1.12 0.55
CA ASP A 56 12.94 1.61 -0.33
C ASP A 56 11.80 2.27 0.48
N LEU A 57 11.43 1.66 1.62
CA LEU A 57 10.38 2.20 2.48
C LEU A 57 10.80 3.54 3.09
N ILE A 58 12.04 3.65 3.55
CA ILE A 58 12.61 4.90 4.08
C ILE A 58 12.60 5.99 3.00
N ASP A 59 13.06 5.66 1.80
CA ASP A 59 13.11 6.60 0.67
C ASP A 59 11.70 7.08 0.28
N TRP A 60 10.70 6.19 0.28
CA TRP A 60 9.32 6.56 -0.01
C TRP A 60 8.66 7.37 1.11
N ILE A 61 9.02 7.15 2.37
CA ILE A 61 8.56 8.00 3.49
C ILE A 61 9.10 9.42 3.32
N GLN A 62 10.39 9.56 2.96
CA GLN A 62 10.99 10.87 2.68
C GLN A 62 10.32 11.54 1.47
N GLU A 63 10.11 10.81 0.37
CA GLU A 63 9.40 11.31 -0.80
C GLU A 63 7.97 11.79 -0.48
N ALA A 64 7.25 11.04 0.35
CA ALA A 64 5.90 11.38 0.77
C ALA A 64 5.85 12.67 1.63
N GLY A 65 6.92 12.99 2.37
CA GLY A 65 7.05 14.25 3.10
C GLY A 65 6.92 15.48 2.19
N ASP A 66 7.39 15.37 0.95
CA ASP A 66 7.33 16.45 -0.04
C ASP A 66 6.07 16.42 -0.92
N LYS A 67 5.57 15.21 -1.23
CA LYS A 67 4.57 15.02 -2.31
C LYS A 67 3.19 14.59 -1.83
N ALA A 68 3.07 14.02 -0.64
CA ALA A 68 1.83 13.40 -0.17
C ALA A 68 1.11 14.28 0.85
N ALA A 69 -0.21 14.16 0.89
CA ALA A 69 -1.04 14.69 1.96
C ALA A 69 -1.02 13.80 3.23
N GLY A 70 -0.50 12.58 3.12
CA GLY A 70 -0.39 11.64 4.24
C GLY A 70 0.12 10.26 3.81
N ILE A 71 0.45 9.43 4.81
CA ILE A 71 0.94 8.06 4.65
C ILE A 71 0.05 7.11 5.47
N VAL A 72 -0.29 5.98 4.86
CA VAL A 72 -0.74 4.77 5.56
C VAL A 72 0.36 3.72 5.40
N ILE A 73 0.81 3.12 6.49
CA ILE A 73 1.90 2.15 6.46
C ILE A 73 1.50 0.85 7.17
N ASN A 74 1.77 -0.27 6.51
CA ASN A 74 1.77 -1.61 7.09
C ASN A 74 3.22 -2.13 7.04
N PRO A 75 4.01 -1.94 8.12
CA PRO A 75 5.45 -2.15 8.10
C PRO A 75 5.86 -3.62 8.05
#